data_AF-A0A2S9YJQ6-F1
#
_entry.id   AF-A0A2S9YJQ6-F1
#
_cell.length_a   1.000
_cell.length_b   1.000
_cell.length_c   1.000
_cell.angle_alpha   90.00
_cell.angle_beta   90.00
_cell.angle_gamma   90.00
#
_symmetry.space_group_name_H-M   'P 1'
#
loop_
_entity.id
_entity.type
_entity.pdbx_description
1 polymer ?
#
loop_
_entity_poly.entity_id
_entity_poly.type
_entity_poly.pdbx_seq_one_letter_code
_entity_poly.pdbx_strand_id
1 'polypeptide(L)'
;MSDDQHCKGVGGAGHRHGISCREVSEFLLAYIERDLDEDAQAEFDRHLERCPPCVHYLDSYRDTVSLVHACGRGELDAEERRRHAPPEDLIQAILRAKRAKGAKGAKDAKPTPGEE
;
A
#
# COMPACT_ATOMS: atom_id res chain seq x y z
N MET A 1 34.70 19.62 -17.48
CA MET A 1 33.24 19.50 -17.62
C MET A 1 32.70 19.19 -16.23
N SER A 2 32.23 20.23 -15.56
CA SER A 2 31.43 20.25 -14.31
C SER A 2 30.26 19.27 -14.36
N ASP A 3 29.71 18.74 -13.28
CA ASP A 3 29.93 18.91 -11.84
C ASP A 3 29.36 17.65 -11.17
N ASP A 4 30.17 16.99 -10.34
CA ASP A 4 29.77 15.89 -9.47
C ASP A 4 29.01 16.51 -8.28
N GLN A 5 27.69 16.70 -8.41
CA GLN A 5 26.87 17.23 -7.32
C GLN A 5 26.09 16.09 -6.64
N HIS A 6 26.85 15.39 -5.80
CA HIS A 6 26.39 14.50 -4.75
C HIS A 6 25.30 15.17 -3.88
N CYS A 7 24.14 14.53 -3.76
CA CYS A 7 23.09 14.97 -2.85
C CYS A 7 23.48 14.65 -1.39
N LYS A 8 23.83 15.68 -0.60
CA LYS A 8 23.82 15.62 0.87
C LYS A 8 22.99 16.79 1.40
N GLY A 9 21.93 16.48 2.13
CA GLY A 9 21.09 17.46 2.81
C GLY A 9 20.32 16.81 3.96
N VAL A 10 20.54 17.34 5.16
CA VAL A 10 20.16 16.84 6.48
C VAL A 10 18.77 17.35 6.89
N GLY A 11 18.18 16.76 7.94
CA GLY A 11 16.78 16.90 8.35
C GLY A 11 16.25 18.31 8.65
N GLY A 12 14.91 18.43 8.69
CA GLY A 12 14.22 19.63 9.13
C GLY A 12 12.69 19.49 9.03
N ALA A 13 12.02 19.61 10.18
CA ALA A 13 10.57 19.68 10.28
C ALA A 13 10.01 20.91 9.53
N GLY A 14 8.96 20.70 8.73
CA GLY A 14 8.07 21.76 8.25
C GLY A 14 8.11 21.99 6.74
N HIS A 15 7.29 21.26 5.98
CA HIS A 15 6.92 21.66 4.62
C HIS A 15 5.49 22.19 4.59
N ARG A 16 5.36 23.51 4.44
CA ARG A 16 4.10 24.21 4.13
C ARG A 16 3.80 24.24 2.62
N HIS A 17 4.38 23.30 1.87
CA HIS A 17 4.30 23.17 0.42
C HIS A 17 4.56 21.69 0.10
N GLY A 18 3.48 20.95 -0.20
CA GLY A 18 3.39 19.61 -0.83
C GLY A 18 4.47 18.55 -0.60
N ILE A 19 4.05 17.29 -0.52
CA ILE A 19 4.96 16.14 -0.41
C ILE A 19 6.07 16.10 -1.48
N SER A 20 7.29 15.78 -1.06
CA SER A 20 8.49 15.62 -1.90
C SER A 20 8.61 14.23 -2.51
N CYS A 21 9.42 14.07 -3.58
CA CYS A 21 9.68 12.75 -4.19
C CYS A 21 10.28 11.75 -3.20
N ARG A 22 11.07 12.23 -2.23
CA ARG A 22 11.66 11.39 -1.20
C ARG A 22 10.61 10.85 -0.24
N GLU A 23 9.72 11.72 0.23
CA GLU A 23 8.60 11.31 1.08
C GLU A 23 7.66 10.38 0.34
N VAL A 24 7.43 10.58 -0.97
CA VAL A 24 6.70 9.64 -1.82
C VAL A 24 7.33 8.25 -1.77
N SER A 25 8.66 8.14 -1.89
CA SER A 25 9.35 6.85 -1.81
C SER A 25 9.32 6.23 -0.41
N GLU A 26 9.40 7.05 0.65
CA GLU A 26 9.38 6.58 2.04
C GLU A 26 7.97 6.08 2.47
N PHE A 27 6.90 6.72 1.98
CA PHE A 27 5.52 6.39 2.35
C PHE A 27 4.74 5.68 1.22
N LEU A 28 5.41 5.22 0.17
CA LEU A 28 4.78 4.59 -1.00
C LEU A 28 3.90 3.40 -0.62
N LEU A 29 4.36 2.56 0.31
CA LEU A 29 3.61 1.39 0.74
C LEU A 29 2.31 1.78 1.45
N ALA A 30 2.37 2.73 2.38
CA ALA A 30 1.18 3.23 3.08
C ALA A 30 0.17 3.85 2.10
N TYR A 31 0.65 4.55 1.06
CA TYR A 31 -0.20 5.05 -0.01
C TYR A 31 -0.93 3.90 -0.76
N ILE A 32 -0.20 2.85 -1.16
CA ILE A 32 -0.76 1.68 -1.88
C ILE A 32 -1.75 0.91 -1.00
N GLU A 33 -1.44 0.73 0.28
CA GLU A 33 -2.28 0.01 1.25
C GLU A 33 -3.48 0.85 1.72
N ARG A 34 -3.59 2.10 1.28
CA ARG A 34 -4.59 3.08 1.73
C ARG A 34 -4.60 3.26 3.26
N ASP A 35 -3.41 3.23 3.85
CA ASP A 35 -3.16 3.44 5.29
C ASP A 35 -2.72 4.88 5.60
N LEU A 36 -3.02 5.80 4.68
CA LEU A 36 -2.86 7.25 4.86
C LEU A 36 -4.25 7.87 5.03
N ASP A 37 -4.32 8.97 5.79
CA ASP A 37 -5.53 9.78 5.84
C ASP A 37 -5.88 10.39 4.47
N GLU A 38 -7.12 10.88 4.34
CA GLU A 38 -7.65 11.38 3.06
C GLU A 38 -6.85 12.58 2.52
N ASP A 39 -6.38 13.46 3.40
CA ASP A 39 -5.60 14.64 3.02
C ASP A 39 -4.24 14.21 2.46
N ALA A 40 -3.54 13.29 3.14
CA ALA A 40 -2.26 12.74 2.72
C ALA A 40 -2.37 11.95 1.40
N GLN A 41 -3.46 11.20 1.20
CA GLN A 41 -3.76 10.53 -0.08
C GLN A 41 -3.87 11.55 -1.23
N ALA A 42 -4.64 12.62 -1.02
CA ALA A 42 -4.82 13.66 -2.03
C ALA A 42 -3.51 14.41 -2.34
N GLU A 43 -2.64 14.61 -1.35
CA GLU A 43 -1.32 15.20 -1.58
C GLU A 43 -0.42 14.31 -2.44
N PHE A 44 -0.43 12.99 -2.18
CA PHE A 44 0.26 11.98 -2.98
C PHE A 44 -0.23 11.98 -4.43
N ASP A 45 -1.55 11.92 -4.63
CA ASP A 45 -2.16 11.89 -5.96
C ASP A 45 -1.75 13.14 -6.77
N ARG A 46 -1.83 14.33 -6.15
CA ARG A 46 -1.40 15.59 -6.76
C ARG A 46 0.08 15.61 -7.13
N HIS A 47 0.94 14.96 -6.36
CA HIS A 47 2.36 14.81 -6.69
C HIS A 47 2.54 13.90 -7.91
N LEU A 48 1.88 12.74 -7.92
CA LEU A 48 1.96 11.76 -9.01
C LEU A 48 1.46 12.32 -10.34
N GLU A 49 0.45 13.20 -10.33
CA GLU A 49 -0.04 13.91 -11.52
C GLU A 49 1.03 14.80 -12.19
N ARG A 50 2.01 15.29 -11.42
CA ARG A 50 2.98 16.30 -11.87
C ARG A 50 4.40 15.78 -11.96
N CYS A 51 4.67 14.57 -11.47
CA CYS A 51 6.01 14.01 -11.34
C CYS A 51 6.11 12.63 -12.05
N PRO A 52 6.42 12.61 -13.36
CA PRO A 52 6.60 11.36 -14.10
C PRO A 52 7.61 10.38 -13.47
N PRO A 53 8.74 10.81 -12.89
CA PRO A 53 9.66 9.88 -12.20
C PRO A 53 9.01 9.11 -11.05
N CYS A 54 8.14 9.76 -10.26
CA CYS A 54 7.45 9.10 -9.15
C CYS A 54 6.37 8.13 -9.65
N VAL A 55 5.72 8.42 -10.79
CA VAL A 55 4.81 7.47 -11.45
C VAL A 55 5.58 6.21 -11.89
N HIS A 56 6.73 6.39 -12.56
CA HIS A 56 7.57 5.25 -12.95
C HIS A 56 8.07 4.43 -11.76
N TYR A 57 8.39 5.10 -10.65
CA TYR A 57 8.79 4.43 -9.43
C TYR A 57 7.64 3.60 -8.82
N LEU A 58 6.43 4.17 -8.77
CA LEU A 58 5.23 3.47 -8.32
C LEU A 58 4.92 2.24 -9.18
N ASP A 59 5.04 2.35 -10.50
CA ASP A 59 4.81 1.23 -11.41
C ASP A 59 5.87 0.14 -11.23
N SER A 60 7.16 0.51 -11.13
CA SER A 60 8.24 -0.43 -10.86
C SER A 60 8.06 -1.17 -9.52
N TYR A 61 7.55 -0.47 -8.51
CA TYR A 61 7.23 -1.07 -7.22
C TYR A 61 6.08 -2.09 -7.35
N ARG A 62 5.00 -1.74 -8.06
CA ARG A 62 3.87 -2.65 -8.33
C ARG A 62 4.31 -3.89 -9.09
N ASP A 63 5.20 -3.73 -10.06
CA ASP A 63 5.78 -4.85 -10.81
C ASP A 63 6.60 -5.75 -9.90
N THR A 64 7.41 -5.17 -9.01
CA THR A 64 8.19 -5.93 -8.02
C THR A 64 7.28 -6.76 -7.12
N VAL A 65 6.21 -6.17 -6.57
CA VAL A 65 5.22 -6.90 -5.75
C VAL A 65 4.58 -8.03 -6.55
N SER A 66 4.21 -7.77 -7.80
CA SER A 66 3.59 -8.75 -8.69
C SER A 66 4.52 -9.93 -8.97
N LEU A 67 5.80 -9.66 -9.27
CA LEU A 67 6.83 -10.67 -9.50
C LEU A 67 7.07 -11.53 -8.25
N VAL A 68 7.21 -10.91 -7.08
CA VAL A 68 7.37 -11.64 -5.81
C VAL A 68 6.19 -12.56 -5.54
N HIS A 69 4.97 -12.06 -5.76
CA HIS A 69 3.75 -12.85 -5.62
C HIS A 69 3.68 -14.01 -6.63
N ALA A 70 4.16 -13.82 -7.86
CA ALA A 70 4.22 -14.87 -8.87
C ALA A 70 5.22 -15.97 -8.47
N CYS A 71 6.41 -15.60 -7.99
CA CYS A 71 7.41 -16.53 -7.49
C CYS A 71 6.90 -17.35 -6.29
N GLY A 72 6.23 -16.70 -5.33
CA GLY A 72 5.61 -17.40 -4.19
C GLY A 72 4.44 -18.32 -4.57
N ARG A 73 3.91 -18.17 -5.79
CA ARG A 73 2.86 -19.02 -6.37
C ARG A 73 3.40 -20.03 -7.39
N GLY A 74 4.71 -20.23 -7.46
CA GLY A 74 5.32 -21.25 -8.31
C GLY A 74 4.64 -22.62 -8.14
N GLU A 75 4.81 -23.49 -9.13
CA GLU A 75 4.25 -24.85 -9.10
C GLU A 75 4.95 -25.68 -8.03
N LEU A 76 4.53 -25.49 -6.77
CA LEU A 76 4.83 -26.42 -5.68
C LEU A 76 4.13 -27.72 -5.99
N ASP A 77 4.86 -28.82 -5.88
CA ASP A 77 4.26 -30.14 -5.95
C ASP A 77 3.28 -30.36 -4.79
N ALA A 78 2.53 -31.47 -4.86
CA ALA A 78 1.52 -31.76 -3.84
C ALA A 78 2.12 -31.96 -2.43
N GLU A 79 3.37 -32.42 -2.32
CA GLU A 79 4.04 -32.65 -1.05
C GLU A 79 4.55 -31.35 -0.44
N GLU A 80 5.23 -30.51 -1.23
CA GLU A 80 5.70 -29.18 -0.84
C GLU A 80 4.54 -28.30 -0.41
N ARG A 81 3.42 -28.32 -1.16
CA ARG A 81 2.21 -27.58 -0.81
C ARG A 81 1.60 -28.05 0.52
N ARG A 82 1.62 -29.36 0.80
CA ARG A 82 1.19 -29.89 2.11
C ARG A 82 2.14 -29.46 3.23
N ARG A 83 3.45 -29.46 2.98
CA ARG A 83 4.48 -29.06 3.95
C ARG A 83 4.38 -27.58 4.34
N HIS A 84 4.03 -26.73 3.39
CA HIS A 84 3.86 -25.28 3.59
C HIS A 84 2.40 -24.87 3.84
N ALA A 85 1.48 -25.83 4.01
CA ALA A 85 0.09 -25.51 4.31
C ALA A 85 -0.02 -24.82 5.68
N PRO A 86 -0.75 -23.70 5.78
CA PRO A 86 -1.00 -23.07 7.07
C PRO A 86 -1.79 -24.04 7.97
N PRO A 87 -1.56 -24.03 9.29
CA PRO A 87 -2.28 -24.89 10.21
C PRO A 87 -3.77 -24.50 10.28
N GLU A 88 -4.64 -25.50 10.45
CA GLU A 88 -6.09 -25.34 10.31
C GLU A 88 -6.69 -24.36 11.34
N ASP A 89 -6.18 -24.35 12.56
CA ASP A 89 -6.61 -23.45 13.61
C ASP A 89 -6.40 -21.97 13.24
N LEU A 90 -5.29 -21.65 12.56
CA LEU A 90 -5.01 -20.32 12.03
C LEU A 90 -6.01 -19.95 10.93
N ILE A 91 -6.30 -20.87 10.00
CA ILE A 91 -7.29 -20.65 8.94
C ILE A 91 -8.65 -20.33 9.56
N GLN A 92 -9.09 -21.12 10.53
CA GLN A 92 -10.37 -20.94 11.21
C GLN A 92 -10.43 -19.64 12.01
N ALA A 93 -9.34 -19.25 12.68
CA ALA A 93 -9.24 -17.99 13.42
C ALA A 93 -9.42 -16.77 12.48
N ILE A 94 -8.73 -16.76 11.33
CA ILE A 94 -8.85 -15.69 10.33
C ILE A 94 -10.28 -15.63 9.76
N LEU A 95 -10.87 -16.77 9.40
CA LEU A 95 -12.24 -16.82 8.87
C LEU A 95 -13.26 -16.26 9.88
N ARG A 96 -13.13 -16.59 11.17
CA ARG A 96 -13.96 -16.03 12.24
C ARG A 96 -13.80 -14.51 12.36
N ALA A 97 -12.56 -14.02 12.37
CA ALA A 97 -12.27 -12.59 12.45
C ALA A 97 -12.83 -11.81 11.24
N LYS A 98 -12.71 -12.35 10.01
CA LYS A 98 -13.27 -11.73 8.80
C LYS A 98 -14.80 -11.66 8.85
N ARG A 99 -15.48 -12.70 9.33
CA ARG A 99 -16.94 -12.70 9.53
C ARG A 99 -17.38 -11.65 10.56
N ALA A 100 -16.61 -11.49 11.64
CA ALA A 100 -16.87 -10.46 12.65
C ALA A 100 -16.68 -9.03 12.11
N LYS A 101 -15.65 -8.78 11.29
CA LYS A 101 -15.47 -7.48 10.60
C LYS A 101 -16.61 -7.16 9.62
N GLY A 102 -17.07 -8.15 8.85
CA GLY A 102 -18.22 -7.98 7.94
C GLY A 102 -19.52 -7.64 8.68
N ALA A 103 -19.76 -8.26 9.84
CA ALA A 103 -20.90 -7.94 10.69
C ALA A 103 -20.79 -6.57 11.40
N LYS A 104 -19.57 -6.02 11.53
CA LYS A 104 -19.32 -4.69 12.09
C LYS A 104 -19.56 -3.59 11.05
N GLY A 105 -19.08 -3.78 9.82
CA GLY A 105 -19.36 -2.86 8.70
C GLY A 105 -20.85 -2.72 8.33
N ALA A 106 -21.68 -3.73 8.61
CA ALA A 106 -23.13 -3.64 8.43
C ALA A 106 -23.84 -2.78 9.52
N LYS A 107 -23.21 -2.58 10.69
CA LYS A 107 -23.78 -1.77 11.79
C LYS A 107 -23.41 -0.28 11.69
N ASP A 108 -22.36 0.03 10.92
CA ASP A 108 -21.93 1.41 10.62
C ASP A 108 -22.59 1.97 9.35
N ALA A 109 -23.45 1.20 8.68
CA ALA A 109 -24.33 1.68 7.61
C ALA A 109 -25.39 2.61 8.21
N LYS A 110 -25.08 3.92 8.21
CA LYS A 110 -26.03 4.99 8.55
C LYS A 110 -27.32 4.81 7.73
N PRO A 111 -28.52 4.91 8.35
CA PRO A 111 -29.76 4.90 7.58
C PRO A 111 -29.72 6.07 6.61
N THR A 112 -29.84 5.78 5.32
CA THR A 112 -30.07 6.79 4.29
C THR A 112 -31.44 7.42 4.57
N PRO A 113 -31.54 8.74 4.79
CA PRO A 113 -32.83 9.39 4.79
C PRO A 113 -33.33 9.39 3.33
N GLY A 114 -34.31 8.54 3.03
CA GLY A 114 -35.13 8.66 1.84
C GLY A 114 -36.15 9.77 2.06
N GLU A 115 -36.02 10.82 1.25
CA GLU A 115 -37.09 11.69 0.75
C GLU A 115 -38.25 10.78 0.24
N GLU A 116 -39.55 10.97 0.46
CA GLU A 116 -40.44 12.08 0.86
C GLU A 116 -41.54 11.57 1.82
#